data_AF-A0A6J5XA70-F1
#
_entry.id   AF-A0A6J5XA70-F1
#
_cell.length_a   1.000
_cell.length_b   1.000
_cell.length_c   1.000
_cell.angle_alpha   90.00
_cell.angle_beta   90.00
_cell.angle_gamma   90.00
#
_symmetry.space_group_name_H-M   'P 1'
#
loop_
_entity.id
_entity.type
_entity.pdbx_description
1 polymer ?
#
loop_
_entity_poly.entity_id
_entity_poly.type
_entity_poly.pdbx_seq_one_letter_code
_entity_poly.pdbx_strand_id
1 'polypeptide(L)'
;MEFVHANGPFHNKTKVIFVLGSTGCGKTKLSIDLATRYNGEIINSDKIQVYKGLDIVTNKATKPEQRGILHHLLGSIQDPEADFTVQDFCLQVPKALDDITKRNRVPIIAGGSNTYIEALVEDPTLRFQDKYDCCFIWLDVSLPVLYNRVSERVDEMVDAGLVDELREMFVPGADYERGIRRAIGAPEMHAYFMAEMDHSADEARKEFLFKDGIQKTKDNTLKLAESQVQKIERLRTKWDIHRIDVTAVHESCGKKAVVAWENLVLKPSFSIVSEFLEMDG
;
A
#
# COMPACT_ATOMS: atom_id res chain seq x y z
N MET A 1 -49.83 -25.77 13.76
CA MET A 1 -48.36 -25.72 13.66
C MET A 1 -48.04 -24.76 12.54
N GLU A 2 -47.95 -23.48 12.88
CA GLU A 2 -47.58 -22.43 11.93
C GLU A 2 -46.06 -22.37 11.81
N PHE A 3 -45.58 -22.40 10.57
CA PHE A 3 -44.20 -22.11 10.23
C PHE A 3 -43.94 -20.62 10.41
N VAL A 4 -43.09 -20.27 11.38
CA VAL A 4 -42.57 -18.91 11.49
C VAL A 4 -41.35 -18.80 10.59
N HIS A 5 -41.54 -18.21 9.40
CA HIS A 5 -40.45 -17.61 8.64
C HIS A 5 -39.91 -16.41 9.43
N ALA A 6 -38.78 -16.59 10.11
CA ALA A 6 -38.03 -15.49 10.67
C ALA A 6 -37.19 -14.82 9.57
N ASN A 7 -37.80 -13.96 8.77
CA ASN A 7 -37.07 -12.95 8.00
C ASN A 7 -36.58 -11.88 8.99
N GLY A 8 -35.30 -11.97 9.39
CA GLY A 8 -34.62 -10.89 10.11
C GLY A 8 -34.46 -9.65 9.23
N PRO A 9 -34.30 -8.45 9.81
CA PRO A 9 -34.17 -7.22 9.03
C PRO A 9 -32.87 -7.26 8.22
N PHE A 10 -32.95 -7.05 6.91
CA PHE A 10 -31.79 -6.79 6.06
C PHE A 10 -31.13 -5.49 6.55
N HIS A 11 -30.15 -5.60 7.45
CA HIS A 11 -29.22 -4.50 7.69
C HIS A 11 -28.27 -4.45 6.50
N ASN A 12 -28.38 -3.38 5.71
CA ASN A 12 -27.45 -3.11 4.62
C ASN A 12 -26.03 -3.09 5.22
N LYS A 13 -25.17 -4.02 4.81
CA LYS A 13 -23.83 -4.14 5.39
C LYS A 13 -23.04 -2.90 5.06
N THR A 14 -22.07 -2.57 5.93
CA THR A 14 -21.16 -1.47 5.62
C THR A 14 -20.33 -1.86 4.39
N LYS A 15 -20.32 -0.99 3.39
CA LYS A 15 -19.56 -1.17 2.15
C LYS A 15 -18.12 -0.72 2.32
N VAL A 16 -17.16 -1.56 1.95
CA VAL A 16 -15.71 -1.31 2.06
C VAL A 16 -15.05 -1.54 0.71
N ILE A 17 -14.25 -0.55 0.27
CA ILE A 17 -13.52 -0.63 -0.99
C ILE A 17 -12.06 -1.00 -0.70
N PHE A 18 -11.52 -1.95 -1.44
CA PHE A 18 -10.12 -2.36 -1.35
C PHE A 18 -9.38 -2.01 -2.64
N VAL A 19 -8.26 -1.30 -2.52
CA VAL A 19 -7.36 -0.99 -3.63
C VAL A 19 -6.08 -1.81 -3.50
N LEU A 20 -5.98 -2.84 -4.34
CA LEU A 20 -4.91 -3.82 -4.40
C LEU A 20 -3.93 -3.52 -5.54
N GLY A 21 -2.73 -4.09 -5.46
CA GLY A 21 -1.71 -4.00 -6.50
C GLY A 21 -0.28 -4.01 -5.95
N SER A 22 0.69 -4.17 -6.84
CA SER A 22 2.12 -4.13 -6.49
C SER A 22 2.61 -2.72 -6.12
N THR A 23 3.75 -2.62 -5.45
CA THR A 23 4.42 -1.33 -5.24
C THR A 23 4.67 -0.63 -6.59
N GLY A 24 4.51 0.69 -6.62
CA GLY A 24 4.65 1.48 -7.85
C GLY A 24 3.44 1.48 -8.81
N CYS A 25 2.42 0.62 -8.64
CA CYS A 25 1.33 0.55 -9.62
C CYS A 25 0.31 1.72 -9.57
N GLY A 26 0.35 2.57 -8.53
CA GLY A 26 -0.52 3.75 -8.40
C GLY A 26 -1.67 3.63 -7.39
N LYS A 27 -1.68 2.61 -6.51
CA LYS A 27 -2.73 2.40 -5.50
C LYS A 27 -3.09 3.66 -4.71
N THR A 28 -2.07 4.36 -4.20
CA THR A 28 -2.23 5.59 -3.41
C THR A 28 -3.00 6.64 -4.20
N LYS A 29 -2.61 6.89 -5.46
CA LYS A 29 -3.28 7.84 -6.35
C LYS A 29 -4.76 7.46 -6.54
N LEU A 30 -5.05 6.21 -6.85
CA LEU A 30 -6.44 5.76 -7.03
C LEU A 30 -7.24 5.88 -5.73
N SER A 31 -6.69 5.46 -4.58
CA SER A 31 -7.39 5.54 -3.29
C SER A 31 -7.78 6.98 -2.93
N ILE A 32 -6.93 7.94 -3.24
CA ILE A 32 -7.18 9.37 -3.02
C ILE A 32 -8.23 9.88 -4.01
N ASP A 33 -8.17 9.48 -5.30
CA ASP A 33 -9.18 9.81 -6.31
C ASP A 33 -10.58 9.27 -5.96
N LEU A 34 -10.66 8.04 -5.47
CA LEU A 34 -11.88 7.46 -4.93
C LEU A 34 -12.38 8.22 -3.70
N ALA A 35 -11.50 8.50 -2.72
CA ALA A 35 -11.87 9.21 -1.50
C ALA A 35 -12.40 10.62 -1.80
N THR A 36 -11.77 11.33 -2.75
CA THR A 36 -12.24 12.64 -3.20
C THR A 36 -13.61 12.55 -3.89
N ARG A 37 -13.82 11.55 -4.74
CA ARG A 37 -15.07 11.39 -5.51
C ARG A 37 -16.26 10.93 -4.68
N TYR A 38 -16.03 10.08 -3.67
CA TYR A 38 -17.05 9.41 -2.87
C TYR A 38 -17.06 9.84 -1.41
N ASN A 39 -16.46 10.98 -1.08
CA ASN A 39 -16.44 11.51 0.27
C ASN A 39 -15.88 10.47 1.27
N GLY A 40 -14.77 9.84 0.91
CA GLY A 40 -14.17 8.71 1.62
C GLY A 40 -13.00 9.08 2.51
N GLU A 41 -12.56 8.09 3.28
CA GLU A 41 -11.35 8.12 4.10
C GLU A 41 -10.55 6.84 3.83
N ILE A 42 -9.22 6.92 3.96
CA ILE A 42 -8.31 5.83 3.57
C ILE A 42 -7.77 5.13 4.80
N ILE A 43 -7.77 3.80 4.81
CA ILE A 43 -7.06 2.98 5.79
C ILE A 43 -5.84 2.37 5.10
N ASN A 44 -4.64 2.70 5.57
CA ASN A 44 -3.40 2.13 5.08
C ASN A 44 -3.33 0.63 5.42
N SER A 45 -3.01 -0.20 4.43
CA SER A 45 -2.72 -1.63 4.59
C SER A 45 -1.30 -2.01 4.16
N ASP A 46 -0.38 -1.05 4.06
CA ASP A 46 1.06 -1.32 3.94
C ASP A 46 1.71 -1.38 5.32
N LYS A 47 2.26 -2.54 5.67
CA LYS A 47 2.85 -2.84 6.98
C LYS A 47 4.07 -1.99 7.34
N ILE A 48 4.71 -1.33 6.38
CA ILE A 48 5.86 -0.45 6.64
C ILE A 48 5.38 1.01 6.69
N GLN A 49 4.34 1.39 5.94
CA GLN A 49 3.82 2.76 6.00
C GLN A 49 3.08 3.09 7.31
N VAL A 50 2.82 2.10 8.17
CA VAL A 50 2.23 2.32 9.51
C VAL A 50 3.17 3.08 10.45
N TYR A 51 4.47 3.07 10.21
CA TYR A 51 5.45 3.75 11.07
C TYR A 51 5.66 5.20 10.67
N LYS A 52 5.89 6.06 11.66
CA LYS A 52 6.25 7.46 11.45
C LYS A 52 7.69 7.58 10.94
N GLY A 53 7.92 8.53 10.04
CA GLY A 53 9.23 8.76 9.42
C GLY A 53 9.48 7.78 8.27
N LEU A 54 10.65 7.89 7.65
CA LEU A 54 10.99 7.19 6.42
C LEU A 54 9.95 7.43 5.30
N ASP A 55 9.41 8.64 5.17
CA ASP A 55 8.31 8.93 4.27
C ASP A 55 8.70 8.76 2.79
N ILE A 56 9.96 9.06 2.44
CA ILE A 56 10.49 8.84 1.08
C ILE A 56 10.70 7.34 0.85
N VAL A 57 11.49 6.68 1.71
CA VAL A 57 11.84 5.25 1.63
C VAL A 57 10.58 4.37 1.58
N THR A 58 9.60 4.68 2.42
CA THR A 58 8.34 3.93 2.51
C THR A 58 7.28 4.42 1.54
N ASN A 59 7.60 5.49 0.79
CA ASN A 59 6.76 6.10 -0.23
C ASN A 59 5.35 6.41 0.26
N LYS A 60 5.26 7.12 1.38
CA LYS A 60 4.00 7.67 1.85
C LYS A 60 3.56 8.80 0.92
N ALA A 61 2.25 8.95 0.74
CA ALA A 61 1.72 10.13 0.08
C ALA A 61 2.16 11.38 0.84
N THR A 62 2.70 12.37 0.13
CA THR A 62 3.00 13.69 0.72
C THR A 62 1.72 14.41 1.12
N LYS A 63 1.81 15.41 2.00
CA LYS A 63 0.63 16.20 2.41
C LYS A 63 -0.13 16.85 1.25
N PRO A 64 0.54 17.43 0.23
CA PRO A 64 -0.14 17.91 -0.97
C PRO A 64 -0.87 16.80 -1.75
N GLU A 65 -0.24 15.64 -1.91
CA GLU A 65 -0.84 14.49 -2.62
C GLU A 65 -2.07 13.94 -1.89
N GLN A 66 -2.08 13.96 -0.55
CA GLN A 66 -3.21 13.52 0.26
C GLN A 66 -4.48 14.36 0.05
N ARG A 67 -4.38 15.59 -0.48
CA ARG A 67 -5.51 16.51 -0.73
C ARG A 67 -6.44 16.71 0.48
N GLY A 68 -5.89 16.64 1.69
CA GLY A 68 -6.66 16.76 2.94
C GLY A 68 -7.55 15.55 3.26
N ILE A 69 -7.47 14.46 2.50
CA ILE A 69 -8.14 13.19 2.83
C ILE A 69 -7.52 12.63 4.12
N LEU A 70 -8.35 12.12 5.03
CA LEU A 70 -7.87 11.49 6.25
C LEU A 70 -7.33 10.08 5.94
N HIS A 71 -6.11 9.79 6.42
CA HIS A 71 -5.50 8.48 6.36
C HIS A 71 -5.40 7.88 7.76
N HIS A 72 -5.99 6.71 7.95
CA HIS A 72 -5.87 5.86 9.14
C HIS A 72 -4.69 4.91 8.97
N LEU A 73 -4.05 4.54 10.08
CA LEU A 73 -2.92 3.59 10.11
C LEU A 73 -1.72 4.00 9.25
N LEU A 74 -1.60 5.29 8.91
CA LEU A 74 -0.47 5.84 8.16
C LEU A 74 0.39 6.66 9.13
N GLY A 75 1.62 6.21 9.40
CA GLY A 75 2.50 6.88 10.36
C GLY A 75 1.99 6.91 11.81
N SER A 76 1.15 5.94 12.20
CA SER A 76 0.56 5.86 13.53
C SER A 76 1.51 5.28 14.59
N ILE A 77 2.43 4.38 14.20
CA ILE A 77 3.40 3.77 15.12
C ILE A 77 4.62 4.68 15.25
N GLN A 78 4.89 5.14 16.48
CA GLN A 78 5.99 6.05 16.78
C GLN A 78 7.31 5.32 17.05
N ASP A 79 7.24 4.15 17.70
CA ASP A 79 8.41 3.36 18.05
C ASP A 79 8.93 2.62 16.81
N PRO A 80 10.15 2.91 16.34
CA PRO A 80 10.71 2.27 15.14
C PRO A 80 11.05 0.79 15.35
N GLU A 81 11.19 0.32 16.60
CA GLU A 81 11.50 -1.07 16.93
C GLU A 81 10.27 -1.92 17.24
N ALA A 82 9.11 -1.28 17.47
CA ALA A 82 7.86 -1.99 17.73
C ALA A 82 7.41 -2.74 16.47
N ASP A 83 6.97 -3.98 16.63
CA ASP A 83 6.34 -4.71 15.53
C ASP A 83 4.86 -4.35 15.45
N PHE A 84 4.42 -4.03 14.23
CA PHE A 84 3.03 -4.05 13.85
C PHE A 84 2.73 -5.38 13.18
N THR A 85 1.86 -6.18 13.78
CA THR A 85 1.55 -7.55 13.32
C THR A 85 0.27 -7.62 12.51
N VAL A 86 0.00 -8.78 11.91
CA VAL A 86 -1.28 -9.07 11.25
C VAL A 86 -2.43 -8.95 12.25
N GLN A 87 -2.24 -9.42 13.48
CA GLN A 87 -3.24 -9.35 14.55
C GLN A 87 -3.55 -7.90 14.91
N ASP A 88 -2.52 -7.04 15.01
CA ASP A 88 -2.71 -5.62 15.27
C ASP A 88 -3.53 -4.96 14.16
N PHE A 89 -3.22 -5.28 12.89
CA PHE A 89 -4.01 -4.81 11.75
C PHE A 89 -5.47 -5.25 11.84
N CYS A 90 -5.71 -6.54 12.07
CA CYS A 90 -7.06 -7.10 12.21
C CYS A 90 -7.85 -6.50 13.39
N LEU A 91 -7.18 -6.04 14.46
CA LEU A 91 -7.79 -5.36 15.59
C LEU A 91 -8.07 -3.88 15.34
N GLN A 92 -7.22 -3.21 14.54
CA GLN A 92 -7.31 -1.77 14.32
C GLN A 92 -8.23 -1.39 13.15
N VAL A 93 -8.30 -2.22 12.09
CA VAL A 93 -9.14 -1.91 10.93
C VAL A 93 -10.63 -1.79 11.30
N PRO A 94 -11.26 -2.71 12.04
CA PRO A 94 -12.67 -2.56 12.43
C PRO A 94 -12.95 -1.26 13.20
N LYS A 95 -12.03 -0.82 14.07
CA LYS A 95 -12.16 0.45 14.79
C LYS A 95 -12.16 1.65 13.84
N ALA A 96 -11.24 1.64 12.86
CA ALA A 96 -11.20 2.68 11.83
C ALA A 96 -12.46 2.67 10.96
N LEU A 97 -12.97 1.48 10.58
CA LEU A 97 -14.23 1.35 9.84
C LEU A 97 -15.42 1.92 10.62
N ASP A 98 -15.55 1.60 11.91
CA ASP A 98 -16.60 2.15 12.77
C ASP A 98 -16.52 3.68 12.87
N ASP A 99 -15.31 4.22 12.98
CA ASP A 99 -15.11 5.67 13.09
C ASP A 99 -15.40 6.39 11.76
N ILE A 100 -14.99 5.82 10.63
CA ILE A 100 -15.27 6.33 9.28
C ILE A 100 -16.78 6.35 9.03
N THR A 101 -17.46 5.24 9.32
CA THR A 101 -18.91 5.12 9.10
C THR A 101 -19.72 6.05 9.99
N LYS A 102 -19.33 6.25 11.26
CA LYS A 102 -19.95 7.27 12.14
C LYS A 102 -19.88 8.69 11.58
N ARG A 103 -18.88 8.99 10.74
CA ARG A 103 -18.74 10.27 10.03
C ARG A 103 -19.48 10.31 8.69
N ASN A 104 -20.23 9.26 8.34
CA ASN A 104 -20.90 9.06 7.05
C ASN A 104 -19.91 9.17 5.87
N ARG A 105 -18.75 8.55 6.02
CA ARG A 105 -17.68 8.51 5.01
C ARG A 105 -17.52 7.10 4.46
N VAL A 106 -17.06 6.99 3.21
CA VAL A 106 -16.80 5.70 2.55
C VAL A 106 -15.40 5.18 2.95
N PRO A 107 -15.28 4.00 3.57
CA PRO A 107 -13.99 3.43 3.91
C PRO A 107 -13.30 2.81 2.69
N ILE A 108 -12.04 3.21 2.48
CA ILE A 108 -11.18 2.69 1.40
C ILE A 108 -9.90 2.12 2.03
N ILE A 109 -9.67 0.82 1.89
CA ILE A 109 -8.46 0.15 2.37
C ILE A 109 -7.46 0.06 1.21
N ALA A 110 -6.27 0.63 1.36
CA ALA A 110 -5.27 0.68 0.29
C ALA A 110 -3.86 0.40 0.82
N GLY A 111 -3.10 -0.45 0.12
CA GLY A 111 -1.75 -0.82 0.55
C GLY A 111 -1.24 -2.11 -0.08
N GLY A 112 0.05 -2.40 0.09
CA GLY A 112 0.73 -3.51 -0.58
C GLY A 112 0.86 -4.80 0.25
N SER A 113 0.47 -4.81 1.52
CA SER A 113 0.61 -6.00 2.37
C SER A 113 -0.59 -6.93 2.23
N ASN A 114 -0.67 -7.63 1.09
CA ASN A 114 -1.79 -8.54 0.79
C ASN A 114 -1.98 -9.65 1.84
N THR A 115 -0.95 -10.00 2.62
CA THR A 115 -1.10 -10.92 3.77
C THR A 115 -2.01 -10.34 4.86
N TYR A 116 -1.96 -9.04 5.09
CA TYR A 116 -2.78 -8.37 6.11
C TYR A 116 -4.22 -8.29 5.65
N ILE A 117 -4.43 -7.94 4.37
CA ILE A 117 -5.75 -7.91 3.75
C ILE A 117 -6.37 -9.32 3.75
N GLU A 118 -5.60 -10.34 3.34
CA GLU A 118 -6.06 -11.73 3.35
C GLU A 118 -6.46 -12.18 4.76
N ALA A 119 -5.63 -11.92 5.76
CA ALA A 119 -5.97 -12.28 7.14
C ALA A 119 -7.21 -11.53 7.64
N LEU A 120 -7.34 -10.24 7.35
CA LEU A 120 -8.52 -9.47 7.74
C LEU A 120 -9.81 -10.05 7.13
N VAL A 121 -9.77 -10.38 5.83
CA VAL A 121 -10.95 -10.78 5.06
C VAL A 121 -11.33 -12.25 5.32
N GLU A 122 -10.33 -13.14 5.44
CA GLU A 122 -10.52 -14.60 5.49
C GLU A 122 -10.53 -15.16 6.91
N ASP A 123 -10.20 -14.39 7.95
CA ASP A 123 -10.17 -14.90 9.32
C ASP A 123 -11.59 -15.30 9.78
N PRO A 124 -11.81 -16.61 10.08
CA PRO A 124 -13.13 -17.12 10.44
C PRO A 124 -13.63 -16.60 11.79
N THR A 125 -12.74 -16.06 12.64
CA THR A 125 -13.11 -15.44 13.92
C THR A 125 -13.59 -14.00 13.73
N LEU A 126 -13.03 -13.28 12.76
CA LEU A 126 -13.44 -11.91 12.44
C LEU A 126 -14.76 -11.87 11.68
N ARG A 127 -15.00 -12.89 10.84
CA ARG A 127 -16.18 -13.01 9.96
C ARG A 127 -16.40 -11.72 9.17
N PHE A 128 -15.32 -11.20 8.56
CA PHE A 128 -15.32 -9.86 7.98
C PHE A 128 -16.36 -9.70 6.87
N GLN A 129 -16.43 -10.66 5.95
CA GLN A 129 -17.40 -10.68 4.85
C GLN A 129 -18.86 -10.86 5.31
N ASP A 130 -19.09 -11.33 6.54
CA ASP A 130 -20.44 -11.39 7.12
C ASP A 130 -20.90 -10.02 7.62
N LYS A 131 -19.96 -9.12 7.95
CA LYS A 131 -20.23 -7.78 8.49
C LYS A 131 -20.14 -6.68 7.45
N TYR A 132 -19.32 -6.88 6.42
CA TYR A 132 -19.01 -5.88 5.41
C TYR A 132 -19.20 -6.43 4.00
N ASP A 133 -19.77 -5.61 3.13
CA ASP A 133 -19.71 -5.86 1.69
C ASP A 133 -18.37 -5.33 1.17
N CYS A 134 -17.67 -6.13 0.38
CA CYS A 134 -16.30 -5.82 -0.06
C CYS A 134 -16.25 -5.67 -1.58
N CYS A 135 -15.70 -4.54 -2.05
CA CYS A 135 -15.37 -4.34 -3.46
C CYS A 135 -13.85 -4.32 -3.63
N PHE A 136 -13.30 -5.25 -4.39
CA PHE A 136 -11.86 -5.35 -4.63
C PHE A 136 -11.49 -4.82 -6.01
N ILE A 137 -10.68 -3.77 -6.05
CA ILE A 137 -10.10 -3.23 -7.28
C ILE A 137 -8.61 -3.52 -7.27
N TRP A 138 -8.12 -4.19 -8.31
CA TRP A 138 -6.70 -4.49 -8.47
C TRP A 138 -6.11 -3.69 -9.63
N LEU A 139 -5.13 -2.85 -9.33
CA LEU A 139 -4.27 -2.21 -10.34
C LEU A 139 -3.14 -3.16 -10.74
N ASP A 140 -3.28 -3.74 -11.93
CA ASP A 140 -2.34 -4.69 -12.53
C ASP A 140 -1.40 -4.00 -13.52
N VAL A 141 -0.13 -4.40 -13.54
CA VAL A 141 0.89 -3.86 -14.43
C VAL A 141 1.70 -5.03 -14.97
N SER A 142 1.93 -5.06 -16.28
CA SER A 142 2.80 -6.06 -16.88
C SER A 142 4.18 -6.05 -16.23
N LEU A 143 4.74 -7.24 -15.96
CA LEU A 143 6.02 -7.38 -15.29
C LEU A 143 7.15 -6.59 -15.98
N PRO A 144 7.32 -6.60 -17.32
CA PRO A 144 8.38 -5.84 -17.97
C PRO A 144 8.30 -4.33 -17.72
N VAL A 145 7.09 -3.76 -17.71
CA VAL A 145 6.88 -2.33 -17.45
C VAL A 145 7.07 -2.02 -15.96
N LEU A 146 6.57 -2.90 -15.08
CA LEU A 146 6.76 -2.79 -13.64
C LEU A 146 8.24 -2.79 -13.26
N TYR A 147 9.07 -3.61 -13.93
CA TYR A 147 10.50 -3.69 -13.65
C TYR A 147 11.21 -2.36 -13.89
N ASN A 148 10.95 -1.74 -15.04
CA ASN A 148 11.52 -0.44 -15.37
C ASN A 148 11.03 0.62 -14.39
N ARG A 149 9.72 0.66 -14.13
CA ARG A 149 9.13 1.68 -13.25
C ARG A 149 9.65 1.59 -11.82
N VAL A 150 9.80 0.37 -11.27
CA VAL A 150 10.36 0.16 -9.93
C VAL A 150 11.79 0.68 -9.85
N SER A 151 12.62 0.39 -10.85
CA SER A 151 14.01 0.85 -10.90
C SER A 151 14.10 2.37 -10.97
N GLU A 152 13.40 2.99 -11.93
CA GLU A 152 13.36 4.46 -12.11
C GLU A 152 12.87 5.16 -10.85
N ARG A 153 11.88 4.57 -10.17
CA ARG A 153 11.33 5.13 -8.94
C ARG A 153 12.33 5.10 -7.79
N VAL A 154 13.16 4.07 -7.68
CA VAL A 154 14.25 4.08 -6.67
C VAL A 154 15.23 5.21 -6.97
N ASP A 155 15.53 5.46 -8.25
CA ASP A 155 16.37 6.61 -8.64
C ASP A 155 15.69 7.94 -8.25
N GLU A 156 14.41 8.12 -8.56
CA GLU A 156 13.61 9.29 -8.13
C GLU A 156 13.62 9.47 -6.60
N MET A 157 13.57 8.37 -5.84
CA MET A 157 13.61 8.39 -4.38
C MET A 157 15.00 8.79 -3.87
N VAL A 158 16.07 8.31 -4.50
CA VAL A 158 17.45 8.73 -4.18
C VAL A 158 17.62 10.23 -4.42
N ASP A 159 17.16 10.73 -5.57
CA ASP A 159 17.17 12.17 -5.90
C ASP A 159 16.35 13.00 -4.91
N ALA A 160 15.28 12.41 -4.35
CA ALA A 160 14.42 13.04 -3.35
C ALA A 160 14.99 13.00 -1.92
N GLY A 161 16.13 12.34 -1.68
CA GLY A 161 16.77 12.27 -0.36
C GLY A 161 16.55 10.96 0.42
N LEU A 162 16.20 9.85 -0.24
CA LEU A 162 16.07 8.52 0.38
C LEU A 162 17.29 8.15 1.22
N VAL A 163 18.49 8.46 0.73
CA VAL A 163 19.75 8.11 1.38
C VAL A 163 19.92 8.88 2.67
N ASP A 164 19.58 10.17 2.66
CA ASP A 164 19.68 11.04 3.83
C ASP A 164 18.67 10.61 4.90
N GLU A 165 17.45 10.28 4.49
CA GLU A 165 16.41 9.78 5.38
C GLU A 165 16.81 8.47 6.08
N LEU A 166 17.43 7.54 5.35
CA LEU A 166 17.98 6.32 5.93
C LEU A 166 19.18 6.58 6.84
N ARG A 167 20.04 7.53 6.48
CA ARG A 167 21.22 7.90 7.25
C ARG A 167 20.83 8.47 8.61
N GLU A 168 19.78 9.30 8.69
CA GLU A 168 19.28 9.86 9.94
C GLU A 168 18.78 8.79 10.93
N MET A 169 18.22 7.70 10.42
CA MET A 169 17.72 6.58 11.23
C MET A 169 18.80 5.50 11.48
N PHE A 170 19.96 5.62 10.87
CA PHE A 170 21.00 4.59 10.92
C PHE A 170 21.53 4.42 12.34
N VAL A 171 21.55 3.17 12.81
CA VAL A 171 22.15 2.78 14.08
C VAL A 171 23.07 1.59 13.82
N PRO A 172 24.38 1.68 14.14
CA PRO A 172 25.30 0.55 14.01
C PRO A 172 24.81 -0.66 14.79
N GLY A 173 24.81 -1.83 14.16
CA GLY A 173 24.35 -3.08 14.77
C GLY A 173 22.83 -3.19 14.97
N ALA A 174 22.03 -2.34 14.32
CA ALA A 174 20.57 -2.43 14.39
C ALA A 174 20.03 -3.77 13.85
N ASP A 175 18.91 -4.20 14.43
CA ASP A 175 18.15 -5.37 13.98
C ASP A 175 17.22 -4.97 12.81
N TYR A 176 17.50 -5.52 11.64
CA TYR A 176 16.69 -5.27 10.43
C TYR A 176 15.49 -6.21 10.29
N GLU A 177 15.21 -7.07 11.26
CA GLU A 177 14.06 -7.98 11.26
C GLU A 177 12.82 -7.36 11.94
N ARG A 178 12.96 -6.18 12.56
CA ARG A 178 11.93 -5.55 13.39
C ARG A 178 11.44 -4.22 12.86
N GLY A 179 10.20 -3.91 13.22
CA GLY A 179 9.61 -2.58 13.08
C GLY A 179 9.76 -1.96 11.70
N ILE A 180 10.14 -0.68 11.69
CA ILE A 180 10.34 0.12 10.47
C ILE A 180 11.66 -0.22 9.76
N ARG A 181 12.64 -0.79 10.46
CA ARG A 181 13.98 -1.10 9.91
C ARG A 181 13.94 -2.17 8.83
N ARG A 182 12.86 -2.95 8.75
CA ARG A 182 12.57 -3.86 7.62
C ARG A 182 12.32 -3.15 6.29
N ALA A 183 12.17 -1.83 6.27
CA ALA A 183 11.95 -1.09 5.04
C ALA A 183 13.05 -1.38 4.01
N ILE A 184 12.65 -1.72 2.79
CA ILE A 184 13.61 -1.94 1.69
C ILE A 184 14.39 -0.64 1.46
N GLY A 185 15.71 -0.75 1.45
CA GLY A 185 16.66 0.36 1.48
C GLY A 185 17.48 0.34 2.77
N ALA A 186 16.87 0.10 3.93
CA ALA A 186 17.58 0.19 5.21
C ALA A 186 18.63 -0.92 5.40
N PRO A 187 18.33 -2.22 5.19
CA PRO A 187 19.34 -3.27 5.22
C PRO A 187 20.39 -3.12 4.11
N GLU A 188 19.96 -2.71 2.91
CA GLU A 188 20.81 -2.62 1.72
C GLU A 188 21.87 -1.54 1.84
N MET A 189 21.56 -0.43 2.52
CA MET A 189 22.48 0.69 2.74
C MET A 189 23.38 0.52 3.97
N HIS A 190 23.21 -0.54 4.76
CA HIS A 190 23.96 -0.76 6.00
C HIS A 190 25.49 -0.72 5.78
N ALA A 191 25.99 -1.45 4.77
CA ALA A 191 27.42 -1.53 4.52
C ALA A 191 28.01 -0.18 4.10
N TYR A 192 27.25 0.62 3.35
CA TYR A 192 27.64 1.98 2.97
C TYR A 192 27.72 2.89 4.20
N PHE A 193 26.70 2.90 5.07
CA PHE A 193 26.72 3.73 6.28
C PHE A 193 27.82 3.33 7.27
N MET A 194 28.11 2.03 7.40
CA MET A 194 29.26 1.56 8.19
C MET A 194 30.59 2.08 7.62
N ALA A 195 30.73 2.14 6.30
CA ALA A 195 31.92 2.69 5.65
C ALA A 195 32.01 4.23 5.75
N GLU A 196 30.89 4.95 5.78
CA GLU A 196 30.87 6.40 6.05
C GLU A 196 31.39 6.74 7.46
N MET A 197 31.10 5.89 8.45
CA MET A 197 31.58 6.08 9.82
C MET A 197 33.06 5.70 10.02
N ASP A 198 33.64 4.92 9.12
CA ASP A 198 35.04 4.52 9.17
C ASP A 198 35.92 5.59 8.48
N HIS A 199 36.62 6.40 9.29
CA HIS A 199 37.54 7.43 8.80
C HIS A 199 38.73 6.89 8.01
N SER A 200 39.01 5.58 8.05
CA SER A 200 40.07 4.93 7.28
C SER A 200 39.60 4.35 5.95
N ALA A 201 38.29 4.34 5.68
CA ALA A 201 37.73 3.76 4.47
C ALA A 201 38.06 4.61 3.24
N ASP A 202 38.61 3.95 2.21
CA ASP A 202 38.89 4.52 0.90
C ASP A 202 37.62 5.01 0.20
N GLU A 203 37.70 6.17 -0.46
CA GLU A 203 36.56 6.81 -1.12
C GLU A 203 36.00 5.95 -2.26
N ALA A 204 36.86 5.24 -3.01
CA ALA A 204 36.39 4.34 -4.05
C ALA A 204 35.58 3.17 -3.49
N ARG A 205 35.93 2.69 -2.29
CA ARG A 205 35.16 1.66 -1.58
C ARG A 205 33.79 2.19 -1.14
N LYS A 206 33.70 3.42 -0.63
CA LYS A 206 32.43 4.05 -0.24
C LYS A 206 31.51 4.21 -1.46
N GLU A 207 32.05 4.71 -2.57
CA GLU A 207 31.29 4.88 -3.81
C GLU A 207 30.76 3.54 -4.35
N PHE A 208 31.58 2.48 -4.29
CA PHE A 208 31.15 1.14 -4.66
C PHE A 208 30.00 0.64 -3.78
N LEU A 209 30.14 0.74 -2.45
CA LEU A 209 29.12 0.28 -1.50
C LEU A 209 27.81 1.07 -1.64
N PHE A 210 27.90 2.36 -1.94
CA PHE A 210 26.75 3.19 -2.25
C PHE A 210 25.98 2.66 -3.45
N LYS A 211 26.67 2.47 -4.59
CA LYS A 211 26.07 1.96 -5.83
C LYS A 211 25.48 0.55 -5.65
N ASP A 212 26.19 -0.32 -4.94
CA ASP A 212 25.73 -1.67 -4.61
C ASP A 212 24.48 -1.66 -3.72
N GLY A 213 24.43 -0.77 -2.72
CA GLY A 213 23.25 -0.57 -1.87
C GLY A 213 22.01 -0.18 -2.69
N ILE A 214 22.14 0.82 -3.57
CA ILE A 214 21.05 1.26 -4.45
C ILE A 214 20.60 0.13 -5.39
N GLN A 215 21.54 -0.61 -5.99
CA GLN A 215 21.19 -1.72 -6.87
C GLN A 215 20.43 -2.82 -6.11
N LYS A 216 20.86 -3.16 -4.89
CA LYS A 216 20.16 -4.13 -4.05
C LYS A 216 18.76 -3.64 -3.66
N THR A 217 18.59 -2.34 -3.40
CA THR A 217 17.27 -1.74 -3.13
C THR A 217 16.34 -1.94 -4.33
N LYS A 218 16.84 -1.72 -5.56
CA LYS A 218 16.07 -1.98 -6.80
C LYS A 218 15.68 -3.46 -6.91
N ASP A 219 16.65 -4.36 -6.77
CA ASP A 219 16.43 -5.80 -6.91
C ASP A 219 15.44 -6.35 -5.88
N ASN A 220 15.52 -5.90 -4.62
CA ASN A 220 14.61 -6.34 -3.57
C ASN A 220 13.21 -5.72 -3.72
N THR A 221 13.11 -4.48 -4.18
CA THR A 221 11.81 -3.87 -4.52
C THR A 221 11.14 -4.61 -5.67
N LEU A 222 11.92 -5.09 -6.64
CA LEU A 222 11.43 -5.91 -7.76
C LEU A 222 10.83 -7.23 -7.27
N LYS A 223 11.57 -7.98 -6.45
CA LYS A 223 11.12 -9.25 -5.86
C LYS A 223 9.85 -9.06 -5.02
N LEU A 224 9.76 -7.95 -4.28
CA LEU A 224 8.55 -7.58 -3.55
C LEU A 224 7.36 -7.38 -4.49
N ALA A 225 7.56 -6.62 -5.57
CA ALA A 225 6.51 -6.32 -6.54
C ALA A 225 5.99 -7.61 -7.22
N GLU A 226 6.88 -8.50 -7.64
CA GLU A 226 6.53 -9.83 -8.18
C GLU A 226 5.74 -10.68 -7.18
N SER A 227 6.23 -10.76 -5.95
CA SER A 227 5.58 -11.52 -4.87
C SER A 227 4.17 -10.99 -4.58
N GLN A 228 3.98 -9.67 -4.65
CA GLN A 228 2.67 -9.04 -4.50
C GLN A 228 1.72 -9.41 -5.64
N VAL A 229 2.18 -9.37 -6.90
CA VAL A 229 1.38 -9.78 -8.07
C VAL A 229 0.97 -11.25 -7.95
N GLN A 230 1.92 -12.15 -7.70
CA GLN A 230 1.65 -13.59 -7.53
C GLN A 230 0.63 -13.85 -6.41
N LYS A 231 0.74 -13.10 -5.31
CA LYS A 231 -0.19 -13.23 -4.19
C LYS A 231 -1.59 -12.75 -4.55
N ILE A 232 -1.74 -11.65 -5.28
CA ILE A 232 -3.05 -11.15 -5.73
C ILE A 232 -3.67 -12.13 -6.73
N GLU A 233 -2.90 -12.65 -7.68
CA GLU A 233 -3.38 -13.67 -8.64
C GLU A 233 -3.94 -14.90 -7.93
N ARG A 234 -3.26 -15.38 -6.89
CA ARG A 234 -3.78 -16.47 -6.04
C ARG A 234 -5.12 -16.08 -5.38
N LEU A 235 -5.24 -14.85 -4.89
CA LEU A 235 -6.46 -14.38 -4.20
C LEU A 235 -7.66 -14.21 -5.14
N ARG A 236 -7.45 -13.97 -6.44
CA ARG A 236 -8.54 -13.93 -7.44
C ARG A 236 -9.30 -15.24 -7.58
N THR A 237 -8.72 -16.35 -7.15
CA THR A 237 -9.43 -17.63 -7.13
C THR A 237 -10.46 -17.73 -6.01
N LYS A 238 -10.39 -16.82 -5.03
CA LYS A 238 -11.27 -16.77 -3.85
C LYS A 238 -12.18 -15.54 -3.82
N TRP A 239 -11.72 -14.42 -4.33
CA TRP A 239 -12.42 -13.14 -4.27
C TRP A 239 -12.83 -12.68 -5.68
N ASP A 240 -13.98 -12.02 -5.77
CA ASP A 240 -14.35 -11.29 -6.97
C ASP A 240 -13.54 -9.99 -7.02
N ILE A 241 -12.52 -9.95 -7.89
CA ILE A 241 -11.57 -8.84 -8.00
C ILE A 241 -11.70 -8.21 -9.38
N HIS A 242 -12.07 -6.93 -9.40
CA HIS A 242 -12.08 -6.12 -10.61
C HIS A 242 -10.64 -5.72 -10.98
N ARG A 243 -10.09 -6.39 -12.00
CA ARG A 243 -8.76 -6.09 -12.51
C ARG A 243 -8.80 -4.89 -13.45
N ILE A 244 -7.94 -3.93 -13.20
CA ILE A 244 -7.69 -2.76 -14.05
C ILE A 244 -6.22 -2.80 -14.49
N ASP A 245 -6.00 -3.00 -15.79
CA ASP A 245 -4.66 -2.98 -16.38
C ASP A 245 -4.19 -1.53 -16.54
N VAL A 246 -3.12 -1.18 -15.83
CA VAL A 246 -2.52 0.15 -15.85
C VAL A 246 -1.17 0.19 -16.58
N THR A 247 -0.83 -0.86 -17.33
CA THR A 247 0.41 -0.98 -18.10
C THR A 247 0.62 0.21 -19.03
N ALA A 248 -0.37 0.52 -19.87
CA ALA A 248 -0.30 1.63 -20.82
C ALA A 248 -0.16 3.01 -20.15
N VAL A 249 -0.58 3.14 -18.88
CA VAL A 249 -0.37 4.37 -18.10
C VAL A 249 1.10 4.54 -17.76
N HIS A 250 1.76 3.46 -17.32
CA HIS A 250 3.19 3.48 -16.96
C HIS A 250 4.12 3.52 -18.17
N GLU A 251 3.66 3.08 -19.34
CA GLU A 251 4.40 3.28 -20.62
C GLU A 251 4.27 4.71 -21.16
N SER A 252 3.32 5.49 -20.64
CA SER A 252 3.05 6.87 -21.09
C SER A 252 3.77 7.89 -20.22
N CYS A 253 4.06 9.07 -20.80
CA CYS A 253 4.67 10.19 -20.07
C CYS A 253 3.86 11.50 -20.21
N GLY A 254 4.04 12.40 -19.23
CA GLY A 254 3.45 13.74 -19.23
C GLY A 254 1.94 13.74 -19.43
N LYS A 255 1.43 14.58 -20.35
CA LYS A 255 -0.01 14.71 -20.63
C LYS A 255 -0.65 13.40 -21.08
N LYS A 256 0.09 12.53 -21.80
CA LYS A 256 -0.44 11.24 -22.26
C LYS A 256 -0.72 10.31 -21.07
N ALA A 257 0.16 10.28 -20.07
CA ALA A 257 -0.03 9.49 -18.86
C ALA A 257 -1.26 9.94 -18.07
N VAL A 258 -1.50 11.25 -17.97
CA VAL A 258 -2.70 11.79 -17.29
C VAL A 258 -3.98 11.36 -18.00
N VAL A 259 -4.01 11.47 -19.33
CA VAL A 259 -5.17 11.02 -20.14
C VAL A 259 -5.36 9.51 -20.06
N ALA A 260 -4.27 8.73 -20.07
CA ALA A 260 -4.33 7.28 -19.90
C ALA A 260 -4.87 6.90 -18.52
N TRP A 261 -4.40 7.55 -17.44
CA TRP A 261 -4.91 7.34 -16.08
C TRP A 261 -6.42 7.62 -15.98
N GLU A 262 -6.86 8.75 -16.52
CA GLU A 262 -8.28 9.14 -16.53
C GLU A 262 -9.16 8.07 -17.22
N ASN A 263 -8.76 7.64 -18.42
CA ASN A 263 -9.58 6.77 -19.26
C ASN A 263 -9.50 5.29 -18.87
N LEU A 264 -8.31 4.81 -18.52
CA LEU A 264 -8.05 3.39 -18.28
C LEU A 264 -8.20 3.02 -16.81
N VAL A 265 -8.08 3.99 -15.89
CA VAL A 265 -8.10 3.72 -14.44
C VAL A 265 -9.30 4.37 -13.77
N LEU A 266 -9.44 5.69 -13.85
CA LEU A 266 -10.47 6.41 -13.09
C LEU A 266 -11.88 6.09 -13.57
N LYS A 267 -12.16 6.20 -14.87
CA LYS A 267 -13.49 5.92 -15.41
C LYS A 267 -13.98 4.50 -15.07
N PRO A 268 -13.20 3.42 -15.31
CA PRO A 268 -13.62 2.08 -14.91
C PRO A 268 -13.78 1.93 -13.40
N SER A 269 -12.84 2.46 -12.60
CA SER A 269 -12.91 2.38 -11.13
C SER A 269 -14.16 3.07 -10.59
N PHE A 270 -14.49 4.26 -11.11
CA PHE A 270 -15.70 4.98 -10.71
C PHE A 270 -16.97 4.26 -11.14
N SER A 271 -16.99 3.62 -12.31
CA SER A 271 -18.13 2.80 -12.72
C SER A 271 -18.37 1.66 -11.73
N ILE A 272 -17.31 0.89 -11.43
CA ILE A 272 -17.35 -0.23 -10.47
C ILE A 272 -17.81 0.24 -9.10
N VAL A 273 -17.21 1.31 -8.57
CA VAL A 273 -17.53 1.81 -7.22
C VAL A 273 -18.94 2.39 -7.15
N SER A 274 -19.39 3.11 -8.18
CA SER A 274 -20.76 3.67 -8.18
C SER A 274 -21.79 2.55 -8.16
N GLU A 275 -21.63 1.54 -9.02
CA GLU A 275 -22.49 0.36 -9.03
C GLU A 275 -22.48 -0.36 -7.67
N PHE A 276 -21.30 -0.60 -7.11
CA PHE A 276 -21.15 -1.23 -5.80
C PHE A 276 -21.82 -0.42 -4.67
N LEU A 277 -21.71 0.90 -4.67
CA LEU A 277 -22.31 1.76 -3.64
C LEU A 277 -23.83 1.92 -3.80
N GLU A 278 -24.35 1.84 -5.03
CA GLU A 278 -25.77 1.95 -5.37
C GLU A 278 -26.53 0.62 -5.22
N MET A 279 -25.84 -0.52 -5.22
CA MET A 279 -26.44 -1.82 -4.92
C MET A 279 -26.99 -1.83 -3.49
N ASP A 280 -28.31 -1.69 -3.32
CA ASP A 280 -28.98 -2.05 -2.08
C ASP A 280 -29.01 -3.58 -1.97
N GLY A 281 -28.47 -4.12 -0.86
CA GLY A 281 -28.54 -5.55 -0.52
C GLY A 281 -29.92 -5.99 -0.06
#